data_AF-A0AAW2CB04-F1
#
_entry.id   AF-A0AAW2CB04-F1
#
_cell.length_a   1.000
_cell.length_b   1.000
_cell.length_c   1.000
_cell.angle_alpha   90.00
_cell.angle_beta   90.00
_cell.angle_gamma   90.00
#
_symmetry.space_group_name_H-M   'P 1'
#
loop_
_entity.id
_entity.type
_entity.pdbx_description
1 polymer ?
#
loop_
_entity_poly.entity_id
_entity_poly.type
_entity_poly.pdbx_seq_one_letter_code
_entity_poly.pdbx_strand_id
1 'polypeptide(L)'
;MQVPDSSMQHAVMIEAVENHMPEVIMVDEIGTEAEAHACRSIAERGVMLIGTAHGQRLENIIKNPILSDLVGGVETVTLGDGEARARNTQKTVLERQAPPTFHFLIEMRDRHYWVTHQTQKSVDILLRGKDPQVEVRKRNEKFKVVIEKSKAYDNCDP
;
A
#
# COMPACT_ATOMS: atom_id res chain seq x y z
N MET A 1 -5.87 -1.34 23.11
CA MET A 1 -7.14 -0.68 23.49
C MET A 1 -8.27 -1.41 22.79
N GLN A 2 -9.44 -1.52 23.40
CA GLN A 2 -10.59 -2.18 22.79
C GLN A 2 -11.40 -1.15 21.98
N VAL A 3 -11.72 -1.48 20.74
CA VAL A 3 -12.59 -0.66 19.90
C VAL A 3 -14.05 -1.03 20.22
N PRO A 4 -14.90 -0.09 20.68
CA PRO A 4 -16.27 -0.39 21.11
C PRO A 4 -17.19 -0.75 19.93
N ASP A 5 -16.99 -0.11 18.78
CA ASP A 5 -17.67 -0.39 17.51
C ASP A 5 -16.82 0.07 16.32
N SER A 6 -17.07 -0.47 15.14
CA SER A 6 -16.24 -0.24 13.95
C SER A 6 -16.14 1.23 13.52
N SER A 7 -17.17 2.06 13.79
CA SER A 7 -17.13 3.48 13.39
C SER A 7 -16.11 4.29 14.22
N MET A 8 -15.78 3.80 15.42
CA MET A 8 -14.85 4.43 16.34
C MET A 8 -13.39 3.99 16.15
N GLN A 9 -13.10 3.10 15.19
CA GLN A 9 -11.75 2.55 14.99
C GLN A 9 -10.70 3.67 14.82
N HIS A 10 -10.94 4.62 13.92
CA HIS A 10 -10.03 5.75 13.67
C HIS A 10 -9.79 6.63 14.91
N ALA A 11 -10.83 6.87 15.71
CA ALA A 11 -10.74 7.68 16.93
C ALA A 11 -9.89 6.97 17.99
N VAL A 12 -10.11 5.67 18.20
CA VAL A 12 -9.32 4.86 19.12
C VAL A 12 -7.86 4.75 18.65
N MET A 13 -7.61 4.67 17.35
CA MET A 13 -6.26 4.68 16.79
C MET A 13 -5.52 5.98 17.12
N ILE A 14 -6.17 7.14 16.97
CA ILE A 14 -5.58 8.45 17.30
C ILE A 14 -5.33 8.56 18.80
N GLU A 15 -6.34 8.24 19.62
CA GLU A 15 -6.23 8.26 21.08
C GLU A 15 -5.08 7.37 21.58
N ALA A 16 -4.92 6.18 20.98
CA ALA A 16 -3.84 5.27 21.32
C ALA A 16 -2.46 5.91 21.12
N VAL A 17 -2.28 6.68 20.04
CA VAL A 17 -1.01 7.36 19.78
C VAL A 17 -0.81 8.55 20.69
N GLU A 18 -1.84 9.38 20.89
CA GLU A 18 -1.75 10.58 21.70
C GLU A 18 -1.45 10.27 23.18
N ASN A 19 -2.05 9.22 23.72
CA ASN A 19 -1.93 8.90 25.15
C ASN A 19 -0.81 7.91 25.48
N HIS A 20 -0.38 7.09 24.51
CA HIS A 20 0.55 5.99 24.78
C HIS A 20 1.81 5.98 23.92
N MET A 21 1.86 6.72 22.80
CA MET A 21 3.01 6.74 21.87
C MET A 21 3.57 5.33 21.58
N PRO A 22 2.73 4.39 21.08
CA PRO A 22 3.15 3.00 20.91
C PRO A 22 4.19 2.88 19.80
N GLU A 23 5.04 1.85 19.87
CA GLU A 23 5.98 1.55 18.78
C GLU A 23 5.28 0.93 17.57
N VAL A 24 4.19 0.19 17.79
CA VAL A 24 3.45 -0.55 16.76
C VAL A 24 1.95 -0.46 16.99
N ILE A 25 1.18 -0.25 15.92
CA ILE A 25 -0.28 -0.41 15.86
C ILE A 25 -0.63 -1.48 14.82
N MET A 26 -1.51 -2.41 15.21
CA MET A 26 -2.12 -3.39 14.31
C MET A 26 -3.58 -3.01 14.06
N VAL A 27 -3.97 -2.89 12.80
CA VAL A 27 -5.34 -2.58 12.37
C VAL A 27 -5.87 -3.78 11.60
N ASP A 28 -7.05 -4.30 11.97
CA ASP A 28 -7.58 -5.49 11.29
C ASP A 28 -7.90 -5.18 9.83
N GLU A 29 -8.77 -4.20 9.57
CA GLU A 29 -9.13 -3.78 8.22
C GLU A 29 -9.23 -2.25 8.12
N ILE A 30 -8.59 -1.68 7.11
CA ILE A 30 -8.67 -0.27 6.75
C ILE A 30 -9.57 -0.16 5.52
N GLY A 31 -10.71 0.51 5.67
CA GLY A 31 -11.72 0.60 4.61
C GLY A 31 -12.36 1.98 4.44
N THR A 32 -12.16 2.89 5.40
CA THR A 32 -12.77 4.22 5.39
C THR A 32 -11.73 5.33 5.25
N GLU A 33 -12.17 6.50 4.78
CA GLU A 33 -11.32 7.69 4.63
C GLU A 33 -10.74 8.14 5.98
N ALA A 34 -11.53 8.07 7.06
CA ALA A 34 -11.09 8.42 8.40
C ALA A 34 -9.97 7.51 8.91
N GLU A 35 -10.05 6.20 8.62
CA GLU A 35 -9.00 5.23 9.00
C GLU A 35 -7.73 5.43 8.16
N ALA A 36 -7.86 5.65 6.85
CA ALA A 36 -6.72 5.91 5.98
C ALA A 36 -5.98 7.19 6.41
N HIS A 37 -6.72 8.25 6.74
CA HIS A 37 -6.17 9.48 7.27
C HIS A 37 -5.49 9.26 8.63
N ALA A 38 -6.12 8.52 9.55
CA ALA A 38 -5.53 8.19 10.84
C ALA A 38 -4.22 7.41 10.66
N CYS A 39 -4.19 6.39 9.79
CA CYS A 39 -2.97 5.65 9.45
C CYS A 39 -1.84 6.57 8.98
N ARG A 40 -2.12 7.51 8.06
CA ARG A 40 -1.11 8.45 7.57
C ARG A 40 -0.54 9.31 8.70
N SER A 41 -1.41 9.94 9.49
CA SER A 41 -1.00 10.77 10.63
C SER A 41 -0.20 10.01 11.70
N ILE A 42 -0.50 8.72 11.89
CA ILE A 42 0.20 7.85 12.84
C ILE A 42 1.58 7.46 12.30
N ALA A 43 1.67 7.08 11.02
CA ALA A 43 2.95 6.78 10.37
C ALA A 43 3.90 7.98 10.37
N GLU A 44 3.40 9.20 10.15
CA GLU A 44 4.18 10.45 10.21
C GLU A 44 4.80 10.71 11.60
N ARG A 45 4.19 10.18 12.66
CA ARG A 45 4.74 10.22 14.03
C ARG A 45 5.79 9.14 14.30
N GLY A 46 6.12 8.33 13.30
CA GLY A 46 7.13 7.27 13.40
C GLY A 46 6.62 5.96 14.00
N VAL A 47 5.31 5.81 14.21
CA VAL A 47 4.71 4.57 14.70
C VAL A 47 4.61 3.57 13.56
N MET A 48 5.04 2.32 13.80
CA MET A 48 4.90 1.26 12.81
C MET A 48 3.44 0.81 12.70
N LEU A 49 2.93 0.74 11.47
CA LEU A 49 1.59 0.22 11.19
C LEU A 49 1.66 -1.14 10.50
N ILE A 50 0.79 -2.04 10.95
CA ILE A 50 0.48 -3.29 10.26
C ILE A 50 -1.04 -3.31 10.09
N GLY A 51 -1.53 -3.48 8.87
CA GLY A 51 -2.97 -3.62 8.68
C GLY A 51 -3.34 -4.36 7.42
N THR A 52 -4.61 -4.76 7.32
CA THR A 52 -5.18 -5.30 6.09
C THR A 52 -6.09 -4.27 5.44
N ALA A 53 -6.31 -4.43 4.14
CA ALA A 53 -7.24 -3.62 3.37
C ALA A 53 -7.85 -4.47 2.28
N HIS A 54 -9.08 -4.16 1.89
CA HIS A 54 -9.76 -4.92 0.85
C HIS A 54 -9.17 -4.64 -0.55
N GLY A 55 -8.63 -5.67 -1.18
CA GLY A 55 -8.11 -5.60 -2.54
C GLY A 55 -7.53 -6.94 -3.00
N GLN A 56 -7.65 -7.25 -4.29
CA GLN A 56 -7.09 -8.48 -4.87
C GLN A 56 -5.67 -8.27 -5.39
N ARG A 57 -5.41 -7.07 -5.92
CA ARG A 57 -4.15 -6.65 -6.56
C ARG A 57 -3.81 -5.22 -6.15
N LEU A 58 -2.54 -4.83 -6.18
CA LEU A 58 -2.08 -3.47 -5.88
C LEU A 58 -2.77 -2.42 -6.75
N GLU A 59 -3.10 -2.75 -8.00
CA GLU A 59 -3.85 -1.86 -8.88
C GLU A 59 -5.27 -1.55 -8.38
N ASN A 60 -5.89 -2.45 -7.59
CA ASN A 60 -7.17 -2.15 -6.96
C ASN A 60 -7.01 -1.07 -5.89
N ILE A 61 -5.92 -1.13 -5.11
CA ILE A 61 -5.60 -0.14 -4.09
C ILE A 61 -5.29 1.22 -4.75
N ILE A 62 -4.50 1.23 -5.82
CA ILE A 62 -4.16 2.45 -6.58
C ILE A 62 -5.41 3.13 -7.16
N LYS A 63 -6.37 2.36 -7.66
CA LYS A 63 -7.60 2.88 -8.29
C LYS A 63 -8.69 3.27 -7.29
N ASN A 64 -8.58 2.82 -6.04
CA ASN A 64 -9.55 3.11 -5.00
C ASN A 64 -9.23 4.48 -4.37
N PRO A 65 -10.12 5.49 -4.47
CA PRO A 65 -9.86 6.83 -3.95
C PRO A 65 -9.56 6.88 -2.44
N ILE A 66 -10.13 5.96 -1.65
CA ILE A 66 -9.91 5.90 -0.20
C ILE A 66 -8.58 5.23 0.11
N LEU A 67 -8.31 4.07 -0.51
CA LEU A 67 -7.13 3.27 -0.20
C LEU A 67 -5.87 3.75 -0.93
N SER A 68 -6.01 4.57 -1.99
CA SER A 68 -4.86 5.15 -2.69
C SER A 68 -4.00 6.01 -1.77
N ASP A 69 -4.60 6.61 -0.75
CA ASP A 69 -3.89 7.40 0.27
C ASP A 69 -2.85 6.56 1.02
N LEU A 70 -3.15 5.29 1.31
CA LEU A 70 -2.23 4.38 2.00
C LEU A 70 -0.98 4.07 1.19
N VAL A 71 -1.07 4.18 -0.14
CA VAL A 71 0.03 3.95 -1.07
C VAL A 71 0.63 5.24 -1.61
N GLY A 72 0.34 6.39 -0.98
CA GLY A 72 0.96 7.68 -1.24
C GLY A 72 0.09 8.72 -1.94
N GLY A 73 -1.21 8.43 -2.12
CA GLY A 73 -2.20 9.30 -2.76
C GLY A 73 -1.92 9.50 -4.25
N VAL A 74 -2.78 9.02 -5.14
CA VAL A 74 -2.53 9.09 -6.59
C VAL A 74 -3.37 10.20 -7.22
N GLU A 75 -2.71 11.12 -7.91
CA GLU A 75 -3.41 12.20 -8.62
C GLU A 75 -2.89 12.40 -10.04
N THR A 76 -3.67 13.15 -10.81
CA THR A 76 -3.33 13.57 -12.16
C THR A 76 -2.54 14.87 -12.13
N VAL A 77 -1.27 14.83 -12.57
CA VAL A 77 -0.36 15.98 -12.62
C VAL A 77 -0.17 16.41 -14.07
N THR A 78 -0.12 17.73 -14.31
CA THR A 78 0.23 18.31 -15.61
C THR A 78 1.69 18.75 -15.62
N LEU A 79 2.52 18.02 -16.37
CA LEU A 79 3.91 18.31 -16.64
C LEU A 79 4.05 19.46 -17.65
N GLY A 80 5.09 20.28 -17.48
CA GLY A 80 5.51 21.23 -18.49
C GLY A 80 6.09 20.54 -19.74
N ASP A 81 6.13 21.26 -20.86
CA ASP A 81 6.54 20.73 -22.17
C ASP A 81 7.95 20.13 -22.17
N GLY A 82 8.88 20.73 -21.41
CA GLY A 82 10.24 20.22 -21.26
C GLY A 82 10.28 18.86 -20.55
N GLU A 83 9.57 18.74 -19.43
CA GLU A 83 9.53 17.52 -18.62
C GLU A 83 8.80 16.38 -19.35
N ALA A 84 7.68 16.69 -20.01
CA ALA A 84 6.94 15.72 -20.81
C ALA A 84 7.78 15.17 -21.97
N ARG A 85 8.55 16.03 -22.65
CA ARG A 85 9.50 15.61 -23.69
C ARG A 85 10.66 14.79 -23.12
N ALA A 86 11.23 15.20 -21.99
CA ALA A 86 12.34 14.49 -21.34
C ALA A 86 11.94 13.07 -20.91
N ARG A 87 10.68 12.90 -20.45
CA ARG A 87 10.13 11.60 -20.03
C ARG A 87 9.51 10.79 -21.17
N ASN A 88 9.38 11.38 -22.36
CA ASN A 88 8.64 10.81 -23.49
C ASN A 88 7.20 10.41 -23.11
N THR A 89 6.52 11.27 -22.36
CA THR A 89 5.14 11.06 -21.89
C THR A 89 4.20 12.15 -22.40
N GLN A 90 2.90 11.93 -22.19
CA GLN A 90 1.92 13.01 -22.31
C GLN A 90 2.17 14.08 -21.25
N LYS A 91 1.59 15.26 -21.43
CA LYS A 91 1.64 16.33 -20.43
C LYS A 91 0.89 15.93 -19.16
N THR A 92 -0.13 15.10 -19.27
CA THR A 92 -0.94 14.66 -18.13
C THR A 92 -0.54 13.24 -17.75
N VAL A 93 -0.09 13.05 -16.51
CA VAL A 93 0.37 11.74 -15.98
C VAL A 93 -0.19 11.50 -14.58
N LEU A 94 -0.26 10.24 -14.16
CA LEU A 94 -0.57 9.89 -12.78
C LEU A 94 0.72 9.82 -11.96
N GLU A 95 0.74 10.48 -10.80
CA GLU A 95 1.85 10.43 -9.85
C GLU A 95 1.33 10.30 -8.41
N ARG A 96 2.17 9.75 -7.54
CA ARG A 96 1.93 9.80 -6.09
C ARG A 96 2.23 11.19 -5.54
N GLN A 97 1.42 11.66 -4.60
CA GLN A 97 1.58 12.95 -3.93
C GLN A 97 2.58 12.90 -2.77
N ALA A 98 2.69 11.75 -2.10
CA ALA A 98 3.51 11.57 -0.91
C ALA A 98 4.14 10.17 -0.87
N PRO A 99 5.16 9.94 -0.01
CA PRO A 99 5.59 8.58 0.33
C PRO A 99 4.41 7.71 0.79
N PRO A 100 4.40 6.40 0.47
CA PRO A 100 3.33 5.52 0.94
C PRO A 100 3.34 5.39 2.46
N THR A 101 2.16 5.30 3.07
CA THR A 101 2.00 5.04 4.51
C THR A 101 2.63 3.69 4.90
N PHE A 102 2.47 2.68 4.04
CA PHE A 102 3.05 1.35 4.22
C PHE A 102 4.19 1.11 3.24
N HIS A 103 5.41 0.90 3.75
CA HIS A 103 6.60 0.65 2.93
C HIS A 103 6.55 -0.68 2.16
N PHE A 104 5.86 -1.67 2.72
CA PHE A 104 5.65 -2.98 2.14
C PHE A 104 4.16 -3.29 2.04
N LEU A 105 3.77 -3.92 0.94
CA LEU A 105 2.43 -4.42 0.72
C LEU A 105 2.50 -5.89 0.35
N ILE A 106 1.60 -6.69 0.92
CA ILE A 106 1.50 -8.12 0.67
C ILE A 106 0.13 -8.42 0.07
N GLU A 107 0.14 -8.93 -1.16
CA GLU A 107 -1.06 -9.39 -1.84
C GLU A 107 -1.26 -10.87 -1.61
N MET A 108 -2.34 -11.24 -0.92
CA MET A 108 -2.73 -12.62 -0.74
C MET A 108 -3.47 -13.11 -2.00
N ARG A 109 -2.82 -13.89 -2.86
CA ARG A 109 -3.45 -14.46 -4.08
C ARG A 109 -4.09 -15.82 -3.82
N ASP A 110 -3.52 -16.58 -2.89
CA ASP A 110 -4.07 -17.82 -2.36
C ASP A 110 -3.65 -17.95 -0.88
N ARG A 111 -4.26 -18.88 -0.13
CA ARG A 111 -3.87 -19.23 1.25
C ARG A 111 -2.39 -19.55 1.42
N HIS A 112 -1.77 -20.11 0.38
CA HIS A 112 -0.36 -20.51 0.41
C HIS A 112 0.50 -19.78 -0.63
N TYR A 113 -0.01 -18.69 -1.22
CA TYR A 113 0.68 -17.92 -2.25
C TYR A 113 0.43 -16.43 -2.05
N TRP A 114 1.51 -15.65 -1.93
CA TRP A 114 1.41 -14.20 -1.84
C TRP A 114 2.53 -13.47 -2.56
N VAL A 115 2.22 -12.26 -3.01
CA VAL A 115 3.13 -11.37 -3.75
C VAL A 115 3.49 -10.20 -2.84
N THR A 116 4.78 -9.91 -2.72
CA THR A 116 5.30 -8.85 -1.83
C THR A 116 5.87 -7.71 -2.66
N HIS A 117 5.43 -6.51 -2.33
CA HIS A 117 5.79 -5.27 -3.01
C HIS A 117 6.64 -4.38 -2.10
N GLN A 118 7.65 -3.73 -2.68
CA GLN A 118 8.18 -2.48 -2.12
C GLN A 118 7.24 -1.37 -2.62
N THR A 119 6.28 -0.97 -1.79
CA THR A 119 5.08 -0.20 -2.19
C THR A 119 5.44 0.97 -3.09
N GLN A 120 6.39 1.80 -2.66
CA GLN A 120 6.82 2.98 -3.41
C GLN A 120 7.25 2.64 -4.85
N LYS A 121 8.17 1.68 -4.99
CA LYS A 121 8.71 1.29 -6.30
C LYS A 121 7.64 0.63 -7.16
N SER A 122 6.86 -0.27 -6.56
CA SER A 122 5.83 -0.99 -7.31
C SER A 122 4.76 -0.05 -7.83
N VAL A 123 4.27 0.90 -7.01
CA VAL A 123 3.28 1.89 -7.43
C VAL A 123 3.85 2.78 -8.53
N ASP A 124 5.06 3.32 -8.37
CA ASP A 124 5.67 4.21 -9.37
C ASP A 124 5.86 3.53 -10.74
N ILE A 125 6.19 2.23 -10.75
CA ILE A 125 6.34 1.44 -11.98
C ILE A 125 4.97 1.17 -12.62
N LEU A 126 3.97 0.81 -11.82
CA LEU A 126 2.60 0.59 -12.29
C LEU A 126 1.95 1.86 -12.86
N LEU A 127 2.15 3.02 -12.23
CA LEU A 127 1.64 4.30 -12.73
C LEU A 127 2.25 4.70 -14.08
N ARG A 128 3.44 4.16 -14.41
CA ARG A 128 4.09 4.32 -15.72
C ARG A 128 3.65 3.27 -16.75
N GLY A 129 2.68 2.42 -16.41
CA GLY A 129 2.16 1.35 -17.28
C GLY A 129 3.15 0.21 -17.49
N LYS A 130 4.03 -0.05 -16.52
CA LYS A 130 5.01 -1.15 -16.55
C LYS A 130 4.77 -2.12 -15.40
N ASP A 131 5.30 -3.33 -15.52
CA ASP A 131 5.23 -4.34 -14.47
C ASP A 131 6.44 -4.26 -13.52
N PRO A 132 6.22 -4.11 -12.20
CA PRO A 132 7.31 -4.13 -11.24
C PRO A 132 7.88 -5.55 -11.08
N GLN A 133 9.15 -5.60 -10.65
CA GLN A 133 9.72 -6.83 -10.09
C GLN A 133 9.28 -6.96 -8.64
N VAL A 134 8.75 -8.13 -8.30
CA VAL A 134 8.16 -8.44 -7.00
C VAL A 134 8.75 -9.71 -6.42
N GLU A 135 8.56 -9.89 -5.12
CA GLU A 135 8.94 -11.12 -4.43
C GLU A 135 7.70 -12.01 -4.27
N VAL A 136 7.75 -13.22 -4.83
CA VAL A 136 6.70 -14.21 -4.67
C VAL A 136 7.09 -15.15 -3.54
N ARG A 137 6.15 -15.37 -2.61
CA ARG A 137 6.32 -16.31 -1.51
C ARG A 137 5.25 -17.38 -1.60
N LYS A 138 5.68 -18.64 -1.47
CA LYS A 138 4.79 -19.80 -1.45
C LYS A 138 5.05 -20.65 -0.23
N ARG A 139 4.00 -21.31 0.28
CA ARG A 139 4.14 -22.34 1.32
C ARG A 139 4.15 -23.71 0.67
N ASN A 140 5.22 -24.48 0.90
CA ASN A 140 5.28 -25.86 0.41
C ASN A 140 4.48 -26.83 1.30
N GLU A 141 4.40 -28.11 0.91
CA GLU A 141 3.69 -29.17 1.65
C GLU A 141 4.19 -29.36 3.10
N LYS A 142 5.41 -28.93 3.40
CA LYS A 142 6.01 -28.97 4.75
C LYS A 142 5.80 -27.67 5.53
N PHE A 143 4.89 -26.81 5.08
CA PHE A 143 4.60 -25.47 5.62
C PHE A 143 5.79 -24.51 5.64
N LYS A 144 6.89 -24.81 4.93
CA LYS A 144 8.04 -23.93 4.80
C LYS A 144 7.80 -22.88 3.71
N VAL A 145 8.23 -21.65 3.98
CA VAL A 145 8.16 -20.55 3.01
C VAL A 145 9.30 -20.69 2.00
N VAL A 146 8.94 -20.73 0.73
CA VAL A 146 9.86 -20.65 -0.42
C VAL A 146 9.73 -19.26 -1.01
N ILE A 147 10.86 -18.60 -1.25
CA ILE A 147 10.92 -17.22 -1.70
C ILE A 147 11.55 -17.16 -3.10
N GLU A 148 10.82 -16.61 -4.04
CA GLU A 148 11.29 -16.21 -5.37
C GLU A 148 11.48 -14.69 -5.37
N LYS A 149 12.75 -14.24 -5.26
CA LYS A 149 13.10 -12.84 -4.94
C LYS A 149 12.80 -11.83 -6.04
N SER A 150 12.70 -12.28 -7.29
CA SER A 150 12.48 -11.39 -8.44
C SER A 150 11.66 -12.13 -9.48
N LYS A 151 10.39 -11.73 -9.59
CA LYS A 151 9.47 -12.19 -10.62
C LYS A 151 8.76 -10.98 -11.22
N ALA A 152 8.47 -11.03 -12.52
CA ALA A 152 7.63 -10.01 -13.16
C ALA A 152 6.19 -10.14 -12.65
N TYR A 153 5.59 -9.01 -12.27
CA TYR A 153 4.30 -8.97 -11.57
C TYR A 153 3.13 -9.53 -12.37
N ASP A 154 3.11 -9.31 -13.69
CA ASP A 154 2.15 -9.89 -14.64
C ASP A 154 2.17 -11.43 -14.68
N ASN A 155 3.30 -12.04 -14.31
CA ASN A 155 3.52 -13.48 -14.31
C ASN A 155 3.44 -14.10 -12.91
N CYS A 156 2.75 -13.45 -11.97
CA CYS A 156 2.65 -13.85 -10.57
C CYS A 156 1.36 -14.58 -10.19
N ASP A 157 0.57 -15.08 -11.14
CA ASP A 157 -0.59 -15.91 -10.81
C ASP A 157 -0.14 -17.33 -10.34
N PRO A 158 -0.89 -17.98 -9.41
CA PRO A 158 -0.49 -19.21 -8.72
C PRO A 158 -0.13 -20.42 -9.58
#